data_AF-A0A2G9XX76-F1
#
_entry.id   AF-A0A2G9XX76-F1
#
_cell.length_a   1.000
_cell.length_b   1.000
_cell.length_c   1.000
_cell.angle_alpha   90.00
_cell.angle_beta   90.00
_cell.angle_gamma   90.00
#
_symmetry.space_group_name_H-M   'P 1'
#
loop_
_entity.id
_entity.type
_entity.pdbx_description
1 polymer ?
#
loop_
_entity_poly.entity_id
_entity_poly.type
_entity_poly.pdbx_seq_one_letter_code
_entity_poly.pdbx_strand_id
1 'polypeptide(L)'
;PDGRQAGTRRNANDFDLNRNYPVPDGGIGEDGTYPRQPETEAMIDFCCAHNFVISTMYHGGALVVNYVWDYTPSPAPDSGLIQLIALGYTWLNGRMWNNHHGYFYHGTVDGWYWYPVYGSLQDWAYDSTLCIDLTIELDSDKWPPANRLPELWDENRDAMIYLITKTHTGITGVVTDSLTGKPLYAEVRAIEYGKPVYTDPDVGDYYKLLRDGCYTMQFSSTGYLTKTYDDVYVKFDSLTILNVRLCKTTEIEEKVVGHPLPIVSVYPNPFSTTTAITLSGYQAIGNTPGGKPMTNAQCPMTISIYDLSGRLVKQFTIYDLRFTNHEIVWDGRDNNGVLLPAGVYFYRWKGEGFNIQGKLMIIR
;
A
#
# COMPACT_ATOMS: atom_id res chain seq x y z
N PRO A 1 10.90 33.14 -4.27
CA PRO A 1 10.48 34.55 -4.50
C PRO A 1 11.61 35.38 -5.11
N ASP A 2 12.81 35.25 -4.57
CA ASP A 2 14.02 35.97 -5.01
C ASP A 2 14.31 35.79 -6.50
N GLY A 3 14.27 34.54 -7.00
CA GLY A 3 14.43 34.25 -8.43
C GLY A 3 13.40 34.98 -9.31
N ARG A 4 12.14 35.08 -8.88
CA ARG A 4 11.12 35.86 -9.59
C ARG A 4 11.48 37.35 -9.67
N GLN A 5 11.97 37.93 -8.57
CA GLN A 5 12.38 39.34 -8.54
C GLN A 5 13.62 39.59 -9.40
N ALA A 6 14.56 38.63 -9.44
CA ALA A 6 15.76 38.68 -10.26
C ALA A 6 15.52 38.30 -11.74
N GLY A 7 14.35 37.75 -12.09
CA GLY A 7 14.08 37.22 -13.43
C GLY A 7 14.87 35.95 -13.74
N THR A 8 15.20 35.16 -12.73
CA THR A 8 15.99 33.92 -12.83
C THR A 8 15.17 32.69 -12.43
N ARG A 9 15.55 31.53 -12.97
CA ARG A 9 14.99 30.22 -12.56
C ARG A 9 15.47 29.81 -11.16
N ARG A 10 16.73 30.08 -10.86
CA ARG A 10 17.45 29.61 -9.67
C ARG A 10 17.16 30.51 -8.46
N ASN A 11 17.40 30.00 -7.25
CA ASN A 11 17.27 30.79 -6.03
C ASN A 11 18.40 31.84 -5.89
N ALA A 12 18.44 32.57 -4.77
CA ALA A 12 19.44 33.63 -4.54
C ALA A 12 20.89 33.12 -4.48
N ASN A 13 21.08 31.82 -4.21
CA ASN A 13 22.38 31.16 -4.18
C ASN A 13 22.73 30.45 -5.51
N ASP A 14 21.96 30.71 -6.57
CA ASP A 14 22.11 30.09 -7.89
C ASP A 14 21.97 28.56 -7.91
N PHE A 15 21.08 28.01 -7.08
CA PHE A 15 20.69 26.60 -7.13
C PHE A 15 19.28 26.42 -7.73
N ASP A 16 19.11 25.33 -8.49
CA ASP A 16 17.80 24.88 -8.95
C ASP A 16 17.07 24.16 -7.81
N LEU A 17 15.98 24.77 -7.33
CA LEU A 17 15.21 24.23 -6.21
C LEU A 17 14.53 22.90 -6.56
N ASN A 18 14.16 22.67 -7.83
CA ASN A 18 13.60 21.38 -8.27
C ASN A 18 14.68 20.36 -8.62
N ARG A 19 15.89 20.54 -8.08
CA ARG A 19 16.97 19.54 -8.02
C ARG A 19 17.47 19.37 -6.58
N ASN A 20 16.83 19.99 -5.59
CA ASN A 20 17.41 20.14 -4.26
C ASN A 20 16.79 19.22 -3.20
N TYR A 21 15.85 18.35 -3.55
CA TYR A 21 15.19 17.43 -2.61
C TYR A 21 15.94 16.10 -2.50
N PRO A 22 15.84 15.37 -1.36
CA PRO A 22 16.46 14.06 -1.22
C PRO A 22 15.54 13.00 -1.87
N VAL A 23 15.85 12.57 -3.09
CA VAL A 23 15.08 11.50 -3.76
C VAL A 23 15.59 10.11 -3.37
N PRO A 24 14.83 9.02 -3.64
CA PRO A 24 15.09 7.70 -3.03
C PRO A 24 16.44 7.07 -3.38
N ASP A 25 17.03 7.42 -4.53
CA ASP A 25 18.36 6.94 -4.93
C ASP A 25 19.51 7.74 -4.29
N GLY A 26 19.19 8.75 -3.47
CA GLY A 26 20.15 9.66 -2.86
C GLY A 26 20.69 10.74 -3.80
N GLY A 27 20.22 10.78 -5.05
CA GLY A 27 20.58 11.81 -6.01
C GLY A 27 20.13 13.19 -5.55
N ILE A 28 20.99 14.20 -5.69
CA ILE A 28 20.65 15.60 -5.42
C ILE A 28 21.45 16.50 -6.35
N GLY A 29 20.80 17.49 -6.94
CA GLY A 29 21.42 18.34 -7.94
C GLY A 29 21.63 17.63 -9.27
N GLU A 30 22.36 18.30 -10.16
CA GLU A 30 22.79 17.72 -11.44
C GLU A 30 24.04 16.83 -11.26
N ASP A 31 24.78 17.00 -10.17
CA ASP A 31 26.08 16.38 -9.92
C ASP A 31 26.18 15.59 -8.59
N GLY A 32 25.08 15.48 -7.84
CA GLY A 32 25.06 14.79 -6.54
C GLY A 32 25.50 15.65 -5.35
N THR A 33 25.82 16.94 -5.54
CA THR A 33 26.52 17.74 -4.52
C THR A 33 25.77 18.96 -3.99
N TYR A 34 24.56 19.21 -4.49
CA TYR A 34 23.81 20.43 -4.15
C TYR A 34 23.58 20.52 -2.62
N PRO A 35 24.01 21.62 -1.97
CA PRO A 35 23.71 21.84 -0.56
C PRO A 35 22.21 22.14 -0.40
N ARG A 36 21.62 21.73 0.73
CA ARG A 36 20.23 22.06 1.07
C ARG A 36 20.04 23.57 1.11
N GLN A 37 19.04 24.07 0.37
CA GLN A 37 18.69 25.48 0.30
C GLN A 37 17.61 25.83 1.35
N PRO A 38 17.56 27.10 1.81
CA PRO A 38 16.59 27.52 2.82
C PRO A 38 15.14 27.37 2.35
N GLU A 39 14.85 27.58 1.07
CA GLU A 39 13.49 27.38 0.53
C GLU A 39 13.07 25.91 0.54
N THR A 40 14.02 25.02 0.22
CA THR A 40 13.80 23.58 0.24
C THR A 40 13.56 23.09 1.66
N GLU A 41 14.36 23.54 2.63
CA GLU A 41 14.17 23.20 4.04
C GLU A 41 12.80 23.68 4.54
N ALA A 42 12.42 24.92 4.24
CA ALA A 42 11.12 25.45 4.62
C ALA A 42 9.95 24.63 4.03
N MET A 43 10.08 24.14 2.80
CA MET A 43 9.06 23.27 2.19
C MET A 43 9.03 21.89 2.85
N ILE A 44 10.18 21.32 3.18
CA ILE A 44 10.27 20.05 3.92
C ILE A 44 9.59 20.17 5.28
N ASP A 45 9.95 21.20 6.06
CA ASP A 45 9.34 21.46 7.36
C ASP A 45 7.82 21.65 7.25
N PHE A 46 7.36 22.39 6.24
CA PHE A 46 5.93 22.60 6.00
C PHE A 46 5.20 21.29 5.68
N CYS A 47 5.76 20.46 4.80
CA CYS A 47 5.17 19.16 4.46
C CYS A 47 5.25 18.16 5.62
N CYS A 48 6.31 18.17 6.44
CA CYS A 48 6.41 17.31 7.62
C CYS A 48 5.46 17.73 8.76
N ALA A 49 5.03 18.99 8.79
CA ALA A 49 4.08 19.50 9.76
C ALA A 49 2.60 19.24 9.39
N HIS A 50 2.32 18.67 8.20
CA HIS A 50 0.96 18.47 7.70
C HIS A 50 0.82 17.11 7.00
N ASN A 51 -0.38 16.55 7.02
CA ASN A 51 -0.69 15.31 6.32
C ASN A 51 -1.28 15.58 4.92
N PHE A 52 -0.47 16.10 3.99
CA PHE A 52 -0.92 16.38 2.62
C PHE A 52 -1.22 15.09 1.84
N VAL A 53 -2.37 15.06 1.18
CA VAL A 53 -2.83 13.88 0.41
C VAL A 53 -2.54 14.04 -1.09
N ILE A 54 -2.90 15.21 -1.65
CA ILE A 54 -2.59 15.62 -3.02
C ILE A 54 -1.97 17.01 -2.96
N SER A 55 -0.93 17.23 -3.75
CA SER A 55 -0.34 18.54 -3.98
C SER A 55 0.00 18.71 -5.48
N THR A 56 0.40 19.90 -5.84
CA THR A 56 0.89 20.16 -7.19
C THR A 56 1.86 21.34 -7.19
N MET A 57 2.82 21.27 -8.10
CA MET A 57 3.76 22.33 -8.39
C MET A 57 3.57 22.84 -9.83
N TYR A 58 3.34 24.14 -9.97
CA TYR A 58 3.16 24.77 -11.28
C TYR A 58 4.49 25.23 -11.88
N HIS A 59 4.71 24.83 -13.13
CA HIS A 59 5.87 25.13 -13.94
C HIS A 59 5.49 25.79 -15.27
N GLY A 60 6.50 26.27 -15.99
CA GLY A 60 6.38 26.71 -17.37
C GLY A 60 7.62 26.33 -18.18
N GLY A 61 7.46 26.25 -19.49
CA GLY A 61 8.44 25.76 -20.45
C GLY A 61 7.95 24.58 -21.29
N ALA A 62 6.82 23.99 -20.92
CA ALA A 62 6.10 22.99 -21.70
C ALA A 62 4.59 23.12 -21.43
N LEU A 63 3.79 22.24 -22.03
CA LEU A 63 2.35 22.15 -21.78
C LEU A 63 1.95 20.71 -21.51
N VAL A 64 2.09 20.25 -20.27
CA VAL A 64 1.94 18.84 -19.90
C VAL A 64 1.73 18.67 -18.38
N VAL A 65 1.02 17.64 -17.96
CA VAL A 65 1.09 17.14 -16.57
C VAL A 65 2.12 16.03 -16.50
N ASN A 66 3.20 16.30 -15.79
CA ASN A 66 4.26 15.36 -15.47
C ASN A 66 3.94 14.65 -14.14
N TYR A 67 4.20 13.36 -14.06
CA TYR A 67 3.95 12.56 -12.87
C TYR A 67 5.11 11.61 -12.54
N VAL A 68 5.13 11.14 -11.29
CA VAL A 68 6.21 10.31 -10.74
C VAL A 68 6.42 8.99 -11.52
N TRP A 69 7.64 8.51 -11.66
CA TRP A 69 8.87 9.08 -11.08
C TRP A 69 9.64 9.91 -12.10
N ASP A 70 10.34 10.93 -11.65
CA ASP A 70 11.31 11.62 -12.48
C ASP A 70 12.70 10.94 -12.45
N TYR A 71 13.06 10.27 -11.34
CA TYR A 71 14.40 9.72 -11.12
C TYR A 71 14.62 8.27 -11.61
N THR A 72 13.56 7.51 -11.93
CA THR A 72 13.67 6.08 -12.29
C THR A 72 12.63 5.65 -13.33
N PRO A 73 12.96 4.70 -14.24
CA PRO A 73 11.97 4.10 -15.15
C PRO A 73 11.02 3.11 -14.46
N SER A 74 11.29 2.76 -13.20
CA SER A 74 10.46 1.80 -12.48
C SER A 74 9.13 2.45 -12.12
N PRO A 75 7.97 1.84 -12.39
CA PRO A 75 6.69 2.47 -12.10
C PRO A 75 6.50 2.68 -10.59
N ALA A 76 5.90 3.81 -10.22
CA ALA A 76 5.43 4.03 -8.86
C ALA A 76 4.36 3.00 -8.46
N PRO A 77 4.31 2.57 -7.17
CA PRO A 77 3.27 1.68 -6.67
C PRO A 77 1.84 2.14 -6.99
N ASP A 78 1.59 3.46 -6.94
CA ASP A 78 0.30 4.09 -7.25
C ASP A 78 0.21 4.66 -8.68
N SER A 79 1.14 4.32 -9.59
CA SER A 79 1.25 4.89 -10.94
C SER A 79 -0.07 4.94 -11.72
N GLY A 80 -0.85 3.86 -11.72
CA GLY A 80 -2.14 3.82 -12.41
C GLY A 80 -3.20 4.80 -11.87
N LEU A 81 -3.15 5.14 -10.59
CA LEU A 81 -4.02 6.15 -9.96
C LEU A 81 -3.51 7.56 -10.26
N ILE A 82 -2.20 7.77 -10.14
CA ILE A 82 -1.56 9.06 -10.39
C ILE A 82 -1.78 9.47 -11.85
N GLN A 83 -1.59 8.54 -12.79
CA GLN A 83 -1.86 8.76 -14.21
C GLN A 83 -3.35 9.09 -14.47
N LEU A 84 -4.28 8.40 -13.78
CA LEU A 84 -5.71 8.68 -13.91
C LEU A 84 -6.06 10.11 -13.45
N ILE A 85 -5.46 10.56 -12.34
CA ILE A 85 -5.64 11.93 -11.83
C ILE A 85 -5.03 12.95 -12.80
N ALA A 86 -3.81 12.68 -13.31
CA ALA A 86 -3.15 13.53 -14.30
C ALA A 86 -3.99 13.70 -15.58
N LEU A 87 -4.54 12.59 -16.11
CA LEU A 87 -5.41 12.61 -17.28
C LEU A 87 -6.69 13.41 -17.05
N GLY A 88 -7.25 13.40 -15.85
CA GLY A 88 -8.44 14.20 -15.55
C GLY A 88 -8.15 15.71 -15.49
N TYR A 89 -6.95 16.10 -15.03
CA TYR A 89 -6.52 17.50 -15.14
C TYR A 89 -6.40 17.92 -16.60
N THR A 90 -5.68 17.14 -17.41
CA THR A 90 -5.46 17.48 -18.82
C THR A 90 -6.77 17.50 -19.59
N TRP A 91 -7.70 16.58 -19.35
CA TRP A 91 -9.02 16.56 -19.99
C TRP A 91 -9.79 17.87 -19.82
N LEU A 92 -9.67 18.50 -18.66
CA LEU A 92 -10.32 19.79 -18.37
C LEU A 92 -9.56 21.00 -18.93
N ASN A 93 -8.26 20.85 -19.21
CA ASN A 93 -7.49 21.82 -19.98
C ASN A 93 -7.40 21.39 -21.45
N GLY A 94 -8.36 21.83 -22.27
CA GLY A 94 -8.47 21.38 -23.67
C GLY A 94 -7.21 21.59 -24.53
N ARG A 95 -6.40 22.64 -24.26
CA ARG A 95 -5.13 22.86 -24.98
C ARG A 95 -4.09 21.81 -24.59
N MET A 96 -4.01 21.49 -23.31
CA MET A 96 -3.12 20.48 -22.77
C MET A 96 -3.55 19.07 -23.18
N TRP A 97 -4.84 18.72 -23.09
CA TRP A 97 -5.37 17.43 -23.55
C TRP A 97 -4.94 17.13 -24.99
N ASN A 98 -5.08 18.11 -25.88
CA ASN A 98 -4.76 17.97 -27.29
C ASN A 98 -3.25 18.05 -27.58
N ASN A 99 -2.41 18.26 -26.56
CA ASN A 99 -0.96 18.33 -26.74
C ASN A 99 -0.34 16.92 -26.80
N HIS A 100 -0.45 16.32 -27.98
CA HIS A 100 -0.08 14.94 -28.25
C HIS A 100 1.13 14.85 -29.17
N HIS A 101 2.32 14.68 -28.61
CA HIS A 101 3.54 14.49 -29.40
C HIS A 101 4.64 13.82 -28.58
N GLY A 102 5.51 13.07 -29.26
CA GLY A 102 6.61 12.38 -28.61
C GLY A 102 6.12 11.45 -27.50
N TYR A 103 6.53 11.74 -26.26
CA TYR A 103 6.17 10.97 -25.07
C TYR A 103 4.83 11.39 -24.44
N PHE A 104 4.20 12.46 -24.93
CA PHE A 104 3.00 13.01 -24.30
C PHE A 104 1.76 12.23 -24.73
N TYR A 105 1.10 11.63 -23.75
CA TYR A 105 -0.16 10.91 -23.93
C TYR A 105 -1.30 11.73 -23.31
N HIS A 106 -2.13 12.34 -24.16
CA HIS A 106 -3.24 13.23 -23.74
C HIS A 106 -2.77 14.36 -22.82
N GLY A 107 -1.64 14.97 -23.17
CA GLY A 107 -1.02 16.02 -22.34
C GLY A 107 -0.46 15.54 -21.01
N THR A 108 -0.30 14.23 -20.80
CA THR A 108 0.38 13.67 -19.63
C THR A 108 1.71 13.02 -20.02
N VAL A 109 2.65 12.97 -19.07
CA VAL A 109 3.93 12.29 -19.27
C VAL A 109 4.47 11.72 -17.96
N ASP A 110 5.07 10.54 -18.04
CA ASP A 110 5.88 9.97 -16.96
C ASP A 110 7.24 10.68 -16.95
N GLY A 111 7.66 11.17 -15.80
CA GLY A 111 8.79 12.09 -15.70
C GLY A 111 10.10 11.53 -16.24
N TRP A 112 10.43 10.29 -15.90
CA TRP A 112 11.63 9.63 -16.39
C TRP A 112 11.66 9.56 -17.92
N TYR A 113 10.52 9.23 -18.54
CA TYR A 113 10.44 9.09 -19.99
C TYR A 113 10.42 10.44 -20.72
N TRP A 114 10.05 11.53 -20.06
CA TRP A 114 10.25 12.86 -20.61
C TRP A 114 11.73 13.25 -20.60
N TYR A 115 12.32 13.29 -19.40
CA TYR A 115 13.75 13.40 -19.15
C TYR A 115 14.05 13.12 -17.67
N PRO A 116 15.10 12.36 -17.33
CA PRO A 116 15.43 12.08 -15.94
C PRO A 116 15.72 13.34 -15.11
N VAL A 117 15.16 13.39 -13.91
CA VAL A 117 15.44 14.44 -12.92
C VAL A 117 15.78 13.81 -11.57
N TYR A 118 16.87 14.28 -10.98
CA TYR A 118 17.27 13.94 -9.62
C TYR A 118 16.98 15.11 -8.69
N GLY A 119 16.44 14.81 -7.52
CA GLY A 119 16.14 15.79 -6.48
C GLY A 119 14.90 16.64 -6.72
N SER A 120 13.88 16.12 -7.41
CA SER A 120 12.62 16.83 -7.60
C SER A 120 11.76 16.84 -6.34
N LEU A 121 10.98 17.91 -6.16
CA LEU A 121 9.98 17.99 -5.09
C LEU A 121 8.93 16.89 -5.25
N GLN A 122 8.52 16.63 -6.49
CA GLN A 122 7.48 15.66 -6.85
C GLN A 122 7.80 14.25 -6.34
N ASP A 123 9.00 13.76 -6.66
CA ASP A 123 9.45 12.43 -6.24
C ASP A 123 9.65 12.37 -4.72
N TRP A 124 10.23 13.42 -4.11
CA TRP A 124 10.40 13.47 -2.66
C TRP A 124 9.07 13.47 -1.91
N ALA A 125 8.08 14.24 -2.37
CA ALA A 125 6.77 14.33 -1.73
C ALA A 125 6.11 12.94 -1.69
N TYR A 126 6.05 12.25 -2.83
CA TYR A 126 5.47 10.92 -2.90
C TYR A 126 6.30 9.87 -2.14
N ASP A 127 7.62 10.02 -2.10
CA ASP A 127 8.45 9.06 -1.38
C ASP A 127 8.39 9.20 0.13
N SER A 128 8.69 10.40 0.61
CA SER A 128 8.94 10.70 2.02
C SER A 128 7.68 11.05 2.81
N THR A 129 6.62 11.55 2.14
CA THR A 129 5.39 12.02 2.80
C THR A 129 4.15 11.27 2.35
N LEU A 130 4.24 10.46 1.28
CA LEU A 130 3.13 9.77 0.63
C LEU A 130 2.14 10.70 -0.09
N CYS A 131 2.36 12.01 -0.04
CA CYS A 131 1.58 12.98 -0.80
C CYS A 131 1.78 12.75 -2.30
N ILE A 132 0.68 12.64 -3.05
CA ILE A 132 0.75 12.60 -4.50
C ILE A 132 0.92 14.03 -5.00
N ASP A 133 2.14 14.39 -5.39
CA ASP A 133 2.46 15.66 -6.05
C ASP A 133 2.50 15.48 -7.58
N LEU A 134 1.97 16.46 -8.31
CA LEU A 134 2.03 16.52 -9.77
C LEU A 134 2.74 17.80 -10.22
N THR A 135 3.68 17.67 -11.15
CA THR A 135 4.30 18.82 -11.82
C THR A 135 3.47 19.22 -13.04
N ILE A 136 2.88 20.42 -13.02
CA ILE A 136 2.00 20.91 -14.08
C ILE A 136 2.69 22.02 -14.84
N GLU A 137 3.08 21.73 -16.08
CA GLU A 137 3.65 22.70 -17.02
C GLU A 137 2.50 23.43 -17.73
N LEU A 138 2.29 24.70 -17.37
CA LEU A 138 1.10 25.47 -17.75
C LEU A 138 1.16 26.09 -19.15
N ASP A 139 2.36 26.38 -19.65
CA ASP A 139 2.58 27.00 -20.95
C ASP A 139 4.04 26.82 -21.42
N SER A 140 4.24 26.73 -22.74
CA SER A 140 5.57 26.68 -23.34
C SER A 140 6.35 27.98 -23.15
N ASP A 141 5.68 29.13 -23.05
CA ASP A 141 6.28 30.39 -22.64
C ASP A 141 6.39 30.44 -21.11
N LYS A 142 7.63 30.55 -20.61
CA LYS A 142 7.91 30.63 -19.18
C LYS A 142 7.47 31.96 -18.55
N TRP A 143 7.46 33.03 -19.34
CA TRP A 143 7.09 34.39 -18.92
C TRP A 143 6.12 35.01 -19.93
N PRO A 144 4.89 34.48 -20.04
CA PRO A 144 3.92 34.99 -20.99
C PRO A 144 3.57 36.44 -20.67
N PRO A 145 3.28 37.27 -21.68
CA PRO A 145 2.87 38.65 -21.46
C PRO A 145 1.58 38.72 -20.64
N ALA A 146 1.44 39.76 -19.82
CA ALA A 146 0.34 39.88 -18.84
C ALA A 146 -1.07 39.80 -19.47
N ASN A 147 -1.22 40.13 -20.74
CA ASN A 147 -2.49 40.02 -21.47
C ASN A 147 -2.93 38.56 -21.73
N ARG A 148 -2.04 37.57 -21.59
CA ARG A 148 -2.35 36.13 -21.66
C ARG A 148 -2.93 35.57 -20.36
N LEU A 149 -2.75 36.25 -19.23
CA LEU A 149 -3.16 35.74 -17.91
C LEU A 149 -4.65 35.38 -17.80
N PRO A 150 -5.60 36.17 -18.34
CA PRO A 150 -7.02 35.80 -18.28
C PRO A 150 -7.32 34.49 -19.01
N GLU A 151 -6.71 34.28 -20.18
CA GLU A 151 -6.87 33.05 -20.96
C GLU A 151 -6.23 31.85 -20.25
N LEU A 152 -5.01 31.99 -19.72
CA LEU A 152 -4.35 30.93 -18.95
C LEU A 152 -5.17 30.53 -17.70
N TRP A 153 -5.80 31.51 -17.05
CA TRP A 153 -6.74 31.25 -15.96
C TRP A 153 -7.95 30.44 -16.44
N ASP A 154 -8.62 30.89 -17.50
CA ASP A 154 -9.81 30.23 -18.02
C ASP A 154 -9.52 28.80 -18.52
N GLU A 155 -8.33 28.55 -19.09
CA GLU A 155 -7.87 27.22 -19.51
C GLU A 155 -7.63 26.26 -18.33
N ASN A 156 -7.24 26.76 -17.16
CA ASN A 156 -6.80 25.92 -16.04
C ASN A 156 -7.76 25.88 -14.86
N ARG A 157 -8.64 26.87 -14.69
CA ARG A 157 -9.51 27.01 -13.50
C ARG A 157 -10.22 25.72 -13.15
N ASP A 158 -10.89 25.09 -14.11
CA ASP A 158 -11.71 23.91 -13.85
C ASP A 158 -10.84 22.69 -13.56
N ALA A 159 -9.66 22.59 -14.18
CA ALA A 159 -8.65 21.56 -13.91
C ALA A 159 -8.02 21.71 -12.50
N MET A 160 -7.75 22.94 -12.06
CA MET A 160 -7.28 23.24 -10.70
C MET A 160 -8.32 22.85 -9.65
N ILE A 161 -9.59 23.18 -9.87
CA ILE A 161 -10.70 22.77 -8.99
C ILE A 161 -10.82 21.24 -8.98
N TYR A 162 -10.68 20.59 -10.14
CA TYR A 162 -10.71 19.13 -10.24
C TYR A 162 -9.68 18.47 -9.31
N LEU A 163 -8.43 18.93 -9.27
CA LEU A 163 -7.42 18.35 -8.37
C LEU A 163 -7.83 18.47 -6.90
N ILE A 164 -8.37 19.63 -6.51
CA ILE A 164 -8.90 19.82 -5.16
C ILE A 164 -10.00 18.79 -4.88
N THR A 165 -10.91 18.54 -5.84
CA THR A 165 -11.97 17.54 -5.65
C THR A 165 -11.44 16.11 -5.54
N LYS A 166 -10.27 15.79 -6.14
CA LYS A 166 -9.68 14.44 -6.06
C LYS A 166 -9.21 14.09 -4.65
N THR A 167 -9.03 15.07 -3.76
CA THR A 167 -8.77 14.80 -2.34
C THR A 167 -9.93 14.04 -1.66
N HIS A 168 -11.12 14.05 -2.26
CA HIS A 168 -12.31 13.32 -1.83
C HIS A 168 -12.53 12.01 -2.60
N THR A 169 -11.46 11.30 -2.91
CA THR A 169 -11.49 10.00 -3.60
C THR A 169 -10.85 8.91 -2.76
N GLY A 170 -11.37 7.68 -2.83
CA GLY A 170 -10.75 6.52 -2.22
C GLY A 170 -11.43 6.11 -0.92
N ILE A 171 -10.62 5.82 0.10
CA ILE A 171 -11.09 5.41 1.42
C ILE A 171 -10.54 6.31 2.51
N THR A 172 -11.39 6.64 3.48
CA THR A 172 -11.04 7.45 4.65
C THR A 172 -11.77 6.93 5.88
N GLY A 173 -11.39 7.41 7.06
CA GLY A 173 -12.03 7.10 8.31
C GLY A 173 -11.09 7.43 9.46
N VAL A 174 -11.42 6.94 10.65
CA VAL A 174 -10.55 7.04 11.83
C VAL A 174 -10.14 5.66 12.34
N VAL A 175 -8.90 5.53 12.83
CA VAL A 175 -8.41 4.34 13.53
C VAL A 175 -8.21 4.68 15.01
N THR A 176 -8.84 3.91 15.88
CA THR A 176 -8.86 4.17 17.33
C THR A 176 -8.58 2.91 18.14
N ASP A 177 -8.11 3.09 19.36
CA ASP A 177 -8.02 2.03 20.37
C ASP A 177 -9.45 1.59 20.75
N SER A 178 -9.71 0.28 20.69
CA SER A 178 -11.06 -0.26 20.89
C SER A 178 -11.62 -0.09 22.30
N LEU A 179 -10.76 0.08 23.31
CA LEU A 179 -11.13 0.22 24.72
C LEU A 179 -11.24 1.68 25.14
N THR A 180 -10.24 2.49 24.79
CA THR A 180 -10.14 3.90 25.22
C THR A 180 -10.78 4.88 24.25
N GLY A 181 -10.99 4.47 22.99
CA GLY A 181 -11.50 5.33 21.92
C GLY A 181 -10.49 6.40 21.45
N LYS A 182 -9.26 6.38 21.95
CA LYS A 182 -8.21 7.33 21.55
C LYS A 182 -7.72 7.05 20.12
N PRO A 183 -7.32 8.08 19.36
CA PRO A 183 -6.71 7.91 18.05
C PRO A 183 -5.40 7.11 18.14
N LEU A 184 -5.10 6.39 17.06
CA LEU A 184 -3.87 5.60 16.92
C LEU A 184 -3.08 6.06 15.72
N TYR A 185 -1.76 6.04 15.84
CA TYR A 185 -0.85 6.00 14.70
C TYR A 185 -0.84 4.58 14.13
N ALA A 186 -1.43 4.40 12.96
CA ALA A 186 -1.67 3.11 12.32
C ALA A 186 -1.30 3.15 10.84
N GLU A 187 -0.71 2.07 10.36
CA GLU A 187 -0.55 1.81 8.92
C GLU A 187 -1.88 1.32 8.35
N VAL A 188 -2.30 1.92 7.24
CA VAL A 188 -3.46 1.57 6.43
C VAL A 188 -3.02 1.17 5.04
N ARG A 189 -3.30 -0.06 4.64
CA ARG A 189 -2.81 -0.66 3.39
C ARG A 189 -3.94 -1.32 2.62
N ALA A 190 -4.02 -1.06 1.31
CA ALA A 190 -4.67 -1.96 0.38
C ALA A 190 -3.63 -3.02 -0.03
N ILE A 191 -3.83 -4.29 0.33
CA ILE A 191 -2.79 -5.32 0.20
C ILE A 191 -2.33 -5.48 -1.24
N GLU A 192 -3.24 -5.27 -2.20
CA GLU A 192 -3.01 -5.50 -3.61
C GLU A 192 -2.47 -4.28 -4.37
N TYR A 193 -2.45 -3.08 -3.76
CA TYR A 193 -2.25 -1.85 -4.52
C TYR A 193 -1.65 -0.67 -3.73
N GLY A 194 -0.63 -0.05 -4.32
CA GLY A 194 -0.08 1.22 -3.86
C GLY A 194 0.79 1.14 -2.61
N LYS A 195 1.32 2.30 -2.19
CA LYS A 195 1.97 2.47 -0.89
C LYS A 195 0.92 2.46 0.23
N PRO A 196 1.28 2.00 1.44
CA PRO A 196 0.44 2.24 2.61
C PRO A 196 0.36 3.74 2.90
N VAL A 197 -0.64 4.14 3.69
CA VAL A 197 -0.73 5.46 4.33
C VAL A 197 -0.76 5.30 5.85
N TYR A 198 -0.52 6.40 6.55
CA TYR A 198 -0.54 6.41 8.02
C TYR A 198 -1.61 7.37 8.51
N THR A 199 -2.20 7.03 9.66
CA THR A 199 -3.15 7.91 10.32
C THR A 199 -2.46 9.07 11.02
N ASP A 200 -3.15 10.19 11.15
CA ASP A 200 -2.74 11.28 12.03
C ASP A 200 -2.80 10.80 13.50
N PRO A 201 -1.72 10.88 14.30
CA PRO A 201 -1.75 10.44 15.69
C PRO A 201 -2.65 11.28 16.60
N ASP A 202 -2.91 12.55 16.25
CA ASP A 202 -3.68 13.49 17.08
C ASP A 202 -5.19 13.28 16.95
N VAL A 203 -5.66 12.85 15.77
CA VAL A 203 -7.10 12.68 15.47
C VAL A 203 -7.46 11.30 14.91
N GLY A 204 -6.49 10.50 14.51
CA GLY A 204 -6.64 9.11 14.07
C GLY A 204 -7.17 8.97 12.66
N ASP A 205 -7.36 10.06 11.92
CA ASP A 205 -7.90 10.02 10.57
C ASP A 205 -6.87 9.56 9.54
N TYR A 206 -7.35 9.04 8.41
CA TYR A 206 -6.50 8.65 7.28
C TYR A 206 -7.18 8.92 5.95
N TYR A 207 -6.37 9.05 4.91
CA TYR A 207 -6.82 9.25 3.54
C TYR A 207 -5.99 8.36 2.61
N LYS A 208 -6.58 7.29 2.08
CA LYS A 208 -5.94 6.44 1.07
C LYS A 208 -6.69 6.60 -0.25
N LEU A 209 -6.08 7.34 -1.17
CA LEU A 209 -6.55 7.42 -2.55
C LEU A 209 -6.44 6.04 -3.20
N LEU A 210 -7.52 5.66 -3.89
CA LEU A 210 -7.67 4.39 -4.59
C LEU A 210 -8.55 4.61 -5.83
N ARG A 211 -8.41 3.72 -6.82
CA ARG A 211 -9.26 3.71 -8.01
C ARG A 211 -10.56 2.95 -7.72
N ASP A 212 -11.45 2.93 -8.70
CA ASP A 212 -12.59 2.00 -8.69
C ASP A 212 -12.10 0.56 -8.48
N GLY A 213 -12.65 -0.13 -7.49
CA GLY A 213 -12.27 -1.52 -7.22
C GLY A 213 -12.74 -2.05 -5.87
N CYS A 214 -12.54 -3.36 -5.67
CA CYS A 214 -12.65 -4.00 -4.36
C CYS A 214 -11.23 -4.29 -3.85
N TYR A 215 -10.97 -3.93 -2.60
CA TYR A 215 -9.65 -4.04 -1.99
C TYR A 215 -9.71 -4.82 -0.68
N THR A 216 -8.64 -5.56 -0.38
CA THR A 216 -8.42 -6.07 0.96
C THR A 216 -7.69 -5.02 1.77
N MET A 217 -8.39 -4.40 2.72
CA MET A 217 -7.86 -3.33 3.55
C MET A 217 -7.30 -3.89 4.85
N GLN A 218 -6.04 -3.60 5.14
CA GLN A 218 -5.36 -3.97 6.36
C GLN A 218 -4.99 -2.74 7.19
N PHE A 219 -5.23 -2.84 8.50
CA PHE A 219 -4.97 -1.80 9.50
C PHE A 219 -4.10 -2.38 10.60
N SER A 220 -2.95 -1.77 10.86
CA SER A 220 -2.01 -2.23 11.89
C SER A 220 -1.41 -1.07 12.67
N SER A 221 -1.13 -1.29 13.95
CA SER A 221 -0.47 -0.32 14.82
C SER A 221 0.39 -1.08 15.83
N THR A 222 1.54 -0.53 16.20
CA THR A 222 2.47 -1.19 17.13
C THR A 222 1.77 -1.46 18.47
N GLY A 223 1.79 -2.72 18.91
CA GLY A 223 1.11 -3.15 20.14
C GLY A 223 -0.40 -3.37 19.98
N TYR A 224 -0.91 -3.46 18.75
CA TYR A 224 -2.29 -3.80 18.44
C TYR A 224 -2.39 -5.00 17.51
N LEU A 225 -3.50 -5.74 17.61
CA LEU A 225 -3.83 -6.79 16.66
C LEU A 225 -4.22 -6.17 15.32
N THR A 226 -3.53 -6.58 14.26
CA THR A 226 -3.85 -6.21 12.89
C THR A 226 -5.28 -6.64 12.54
N LYS A 227 -6.02 -5.75 11.86
CA LYS A 227 -7.37 -6.03 11.38
C LYS A 227 -7.43 -5.94 9.86
N THR A 228 -8.08 -6.92 9.25
CA THR A 228 -8.28 -6.99 7.79
C THR A 228 -9.76 -6.94 7.47
N TYR A 229 -10.10 -6.25 6.39
CA TYR A 229 -11.42 -6.17 5.80
C TYR A 229 -11.32 -6.55 4.32
N ASP A 230 -11.91 -7.67 3.96
CA ASP A 230 -11.97 -8.13 2.57
C ASP A 230 -13.10 -7.41 1.81
N ASP A 231 -12.99 -7.36 0.48
CA ASP A 231 -14.02 -6.86 -0.43
C ASP A 231 -14.52 -5.43 -0.14
N VAL A 232 -13.64 -4.54 0.32
CA VAL A 232 -13.98 -3.12 0.52
C VAL A 232 -14.11 -2.43 -0.83
N TYR A 233 -15.34 -2.13 -1.22
CA TYR A 233 -15.61 -1.42 -2.47
C TYR A 233 -15.27 0.07 -2.35
N VAL A 234 -14.49 0.54 -3.31
CA VAL A 234 -14.14 1.93 -3.51
C VAL A 234 -14.64 2.36 -4.87
N LYS A 235 -15.24 3.55 -4.91
CA LYS A 235 -15.59 4.23 -6.13
C LYS A 235 -14.77 5.51 -6.28
N PHE A 236 -14.06 5.65 -7.38
CA PHE A 236 -13.34 6.84 -7.80
C PHE A 236 -14.30 8.04 -7.80
N ASP A 237 -13.82 9.19 -7.32
CA ASP A 237 -14.62 10.40 -7.08
C ASP A 237 -15.67 10.28 -5.97
N SER A 238 -15.44 9.36 -5.03
CA SER A 238 -16.16 9.31 -3.77
C SER A 238 -15.28 8.81 -2.64
N LEU A 239 -15.67 9.11 -1.40
CA LEU A 239 -15.04 8.59 -0.20
C LEU A 239 -15.87 7.43 0.36
N THR A 240 -15.28 6.24 0.37
CA THR A 240 -15.74 5.14 1.22
C THR A 240 -15.27 5.41 2.65
N ILE A 241 -16.19 5.49 3.60
CA ILE A 241 -15.84 5.71 5.01
C ILE A 241 -15.72 4.37 5.73
N LEU A 242 -14.54 4.07 6.27
CA LEU A 242 -14.26 2.88 7.07
C LEU A 242 -13.54 3.25 8.37
N ASN A 243 -14.32 3.35 9.45
CA ASN A 243 -13.78 3.56 10.79
C ASN A 243 -13.35 2.23 11.41
N VAL A 244 -12.17 2.20 12.01
CA VAL A 244 -11.55 0.99 12.53
C VAL A 244 -11.23 1.15 14.01
N ARG A 245 -11.52 0.10 14.78
CA ARG A 245 -11.11 -0.02 16.18
C ARG A 245 -10.15 -1.19 16.30
N LEU A 246 -8.94 -0.92 16.79
CA LEU A 246 -7.90 -1.93 17.00
C LEU A 246 -7.83 -2.32 18.48
N CYS A 247 -7.67 -3.61 18.74
CA CYS A 247 -7.50 -4.13 20.10
C CYS A 247 -6.01 -4.23 20.43
N LYS A 248 -5.60 -3.74 21.60
CA LYS A 248 -4.21 -3.92 22.07
C LYS A 248 -3.86 -5.41 22.14
N THR A 249 -2.65 -5.74 21.74
CA THR A 249 -2.04 -7.02 22.11
C THR A 249 -1.89 -7.02 23.62
N THR A 250 -2.49 -7.99 24.31
CA THR A 250 -2.29 -8.11 25.76
C THR A 250 -0.81 -8.42 26.02
N GLU A 251 -0.18 -7.71 26.97
CA GLU A 251 1.21 -7.94 27.44
C GLU A 251 1.33 -9.26 28.23
N ILE A 252 0.79 -10.35 27.69
CA ILE A 252 1.43 -11.64 27.89
C ILE A 252 2.34 -11.76 26.67
N GLU A 253 3.64 -11.49 26.88
CA GLU A 253 4.66 -11.87 25.91
C GLU A 253 4.61 -13.40 25.73
N GLU A 254 3.74 -13.90 24.86
CA GLU A 254 4.12 -15.04 24.05
C GLU A 254 5.17 -14.49 23.07
N LYS A 255 6.44 -14.78 23.35
CA LYS A 255 7.51 -14.67 22.36
C LYS A 255 7.11 -15.50 21.13
N VAL A 256 6.43 -14.88 20.17
CA VAL A 256 6.26 -15.41 18.83
C VAL A 256 7.58 -15.16 18.11
N VAL A 257 8.53 -16.06 18.30
CA VAL A 257 9.61 -16.26 17.34
C VAL A 257 8.93 -16.96 16.15
N GLY A 258 8.35 -16.18 15.24
CA GLY A 258 7.53 -16.70 14.15
C GLY A 258 7.97 -16.16 12.80
N HIS A 259 8.63 -17.01 12.03
CA HIS A 259 8.76 -16.91 10.57
C HIS A 259 7.37 -16.78 9.90
N PRO A 260 7.27 -16.31 8.64
CA PRO A 260 6.01 -16.15 7.91
C PRO A 260 5.05 -17.32 8.20
N LEU A 261 3.84 -16.99 8.68
CA LEU A 261 2.84 -17.98 9.07
C LEU A 261 2.61 -18.96 7.92
N PRO A 262 2.58 -20.27 8.18
CA PRO A 262 2.38 -21.22 7.12
C PRO A 262 0.95 -21.14 6.57
N ILE A 263 0.79 -21.43 5.29
CA ILE A 263 -0.49 -21.42 4.59
C ILE A 263 -1.03 -22.85 4.55
N VAL A 264 -2.30 -23.04 4.92
CA VAL A 264 -2.99 -24.33 4.76
C VAL A 264 -3.95 -24.27 3.58
N SER A 265 -3.80 -25.18 2.62
CA SER A 265 -4.73 -25.36 1.51
C SER A 265 -5.47 -26.69 1.64
N VAL A 266 -6.77 -26.68 1.34
CA VAL A 266 -7.61 -27.89 1.33
C VAL A 266 -8.21 -28.09 -0.06
N TYR A 267 -7.92 -29.21 -0.73
CA TYR A 267 -8.45 -29.48 -2.06
C TYR A 267 -8.61 -30.99 -2.35
N PRO A 268 -9.71 -31.44 -2.98
CA PRO A 268 -10.93 -30.67 -3.23
C PRO A 268 -11.69 -30.35 -1.94
N ASN A 269 -12.41 -29.23 -1.91
CA ASN A 269 -13.30 -28.86 -0.82
C ASN A 269 -14.44 -27.98 -1.36
N PRO A 270 -15.66 -28.50 -1.54
CA PRO A 270 -16.18 -29.78 -1.03
C PRO A 270 -15.59 -31.04 -1.68
N PHE A 271 -15.69 -32.19 -1.02
CA PHE A 271 -15.19 -33.48 -1.53
C PHE A 271 -16.16 -34.66 -1.28
N SER A 272 -16.09 -35.70 -2.11
CA SER A 272 -16.94 -36.90 -2.00
C SER A 272 -16.21 -38.17 -1.60
N THR A 273 -14.93 -38.29 -1.94
CA THR A 273 -14.09 -39.46 -1.61
C THR A 273 -12.98 -39.10 -0.64
N THR A 274 -12.10 -38.17 -1.01
CA THR A 274 -10.97 -37.73 -0.20
C THR A 274 -10.69 -36.24 -0.40
N THR A 275 -10.04 -35.61 0.57
CA THR A 275 -9.50 -34.25 0.48
C THR A 275 -8.06 -34.21 0.98
N ALA A 276 -7.24 -33.42 0.30
CA ALA A 276 -5.87 -33.09 0.65
C ALA A 276 -5.86 -31.92 1.64
N ILE A 277 -5.19 -32.04 2.79
CA ILE A 277 -4.89 -30.92 3.70
C ILE A 277 -3.39 -30.68 3.65
N THR A 278 -2.97 -29.57 3.04
CA THR A 278 -1.57 -29.28 2.71
C THR A 278 -1.06 -28.04 3.44
N LEU A 279 0.14 -28.12 4.02
CA LEU A 279 0.83 -27.01 4.67
C LEU A 279 1.98 -26.51 3.79
N SER A 280 2.04 -25.21 3.51
CA SER A 280 3.10 -24.55 2.74
C SER A 280 3.68 -23.38 3.50
N GLY A 281 4.93 -23.01 3.22
CA GLY A 281 5.59 -21.86 3.86
C GLY A 281 6.10 -22.10 5.29
N TYR A 282 5.93 -23.29 5.86
CA TYR A 282 6.50 -23.65 7.17
C TYR A 282 7.98 -23.99 7.04
N GLN A 283 8.86 -23.22 7.67
CA GLN A 283 10.26 -23.60 7.89
C GLN A 283 10.46 -23.96 9.36
N ALA A 284 10.80 -25.21 9.65
CA ALA A 284 11.18 -25.63 11.00
C ALA A 284 12.56 -25.03 11.32
N ILE A 285 12.61 -23.81 11.85
CA ILE A 285 13.86 -23.18 12.28
C ILE A 285 14.14 -23.60 13.72
N GLY A 286 15.09 -24.52 13.87
CA GLY A 286 15.57 -24.98 15.17
C GLY A 286 16.43 -23.90 15.84
N ASN A 287 15.81 -23.05 16.65
CA ASN A 287 16.52 -22.10 17.49
C ASN A 287 16.67 -22.64 18.92
N THR A 288 17.83 -23.24 19.22
CA THR A 288 18.34 -23.31 20.60
C THR A 288 19.62 -22.46 20.70
N PRO A 289 19.87 -21.78 21.84
CA PRO A 289 21.16 -21.14 22.09
C PRO A 289 22.22 -22.25 22.19
N GLY A 290 23.00 -22.42 21.13
CA GLY A 290 24.03 -23.48 21.03
C GLY A 290 24.09 -24.25 19.71
N GLY A 291 23.24 -23.96 18.72
CA GLY A 291 23.46 -24.39 17.34
C GLY A 291 23.42 -25.91 17.10
N LYS A 292 22.63 -26.67 17.86
CA LYS A 292 22.27 -28.05 17.48
C LYS A 292 20.87 -28.09 16.86
N PRO A 293 20.69 -28.72 15.68
CA PRO A 293 19.37 -28.92 15.11
C PRO A 293 18.53 -29.77 16.07
N MET A 294 17.35 -29.28 16.45
CA MET A 294 16.36 -30.11 17.13
C MET A 294 15.98 -31.27 16.21
N THR A 295 16.17 -32.49 16.67
CA THR A 295 15.63 -33.67 16.01
C THR A 295 14.11 -33.63 16.12
N ASN A 296 13.40 -33.81 15.00
CA ASN A 296 11.93 -33.72 14.81
C ASN A 296 11.04 -34.57 15.76
N ALA A 297 11.60 -35.24 16.77
CA ALA A 297 10.88 -36.11 17.70
C ALA A 297 10.30 -35.39 18.94
N GLN A 298 10.55 -34.10 19.15
CA GLN A 298 10.25 -33.42 20.44
C GLN A 298 8.98 -32.55 20.48
N CYS A 299 8.33 -32.24 19.35
CA CYS A 299 7.04 -31.55 19.34
C CYS A 299 6.21 -31.95 18.11
N PRO A 300 5.39 -33.03 18.18
CA PRO A 300 4.63 -33.48 17.03
C PRO A 300 3.55 -32.47 16.64
N MET A 301 3.38 -32.23 15.34
CA MET A 301 2.26 -31.44 14.85
C MET A 301 1.00 -32.29 14.81
N THR A 302 -0.17 -31.66 14.95
CA THR A 302 -1.45 -32.36 14.93
C THR A 302 -2.44 -31.69 14.00
N ILE A 303 -3.17 -32.48 13.22
CA ILE A 303 -4.38 -32.04 12.51
C ILE A 303 -5.56 -32.73 13.20
N SER A 304 -6.45 -31.94 13.77
CA SER A 304 -7.67 -32.41 14.43
C SER A 304 -8.89 -31.97 13.61
N ILE A 305 -9.82 -32.87 13.36
CA ILE A 305 -11.06 -32.60 12.62
C ILE A 305 -12.24 -32.79 13.56
N TYR A 306 -13.16 -31.84 13.54
CA TYR A 306 -14.32 -31.76 14.42
C TYR A 306 -15.63 -31.68 13.62
N ASP A 307 -16.70 -32.25 14.16
CA ASP A 307 -18.07 -32.05 13.64
C ASP A 307 -18.66 -30.70 14.12
N LEU A 308 -19.87 -30.35 13.65
CA LEU A 308 -20.56 -29.11 14.01
C LEU A 308 -20.84 -28.95 15.52
N SER A 309 -20.82 -30.04 16.29
CA SER A 309 -20.97 -29.98 17.74
C SER A 309 -19.66 -29.69 18.48
N GLY A 310 -18.54 -29.63 17.74
CA GLY A 310 -17.20 -29.50 18.31
C GLY A 310 -16.60 -30.82 18.79
N ARG A 311 -17.23 -31.96 18.49
CA ARG A 311 -16.69 -33.28 18.84
C ARG A 311 -15.57 -33.65 17.88
N LEU A 312 -14.43 -34.07 18.43
CA LEU A 312 -13.29 -34.58 17.66
C LEU A 312 -13.68 -35.88 16.94
N VAL A 313 -13.57 -35.87 15.61
CA VAL A 313 -13.88 -37.04 14.77
C VAL A 313 -12.61 -37.70 14.21
N LYS A 314 -11.57 -36.94 13.87
CA LYS A 314 -10.32 -37.49 13.32
C LYS A 314 -9.11 -36.72 13.84
N GLN A 315 -8.01 -37.40 14.11
CA GLN A 315 -6.73 -36.76 14.42
C GLN A 315 -5.57 -37.43 13.68
N PHE A 316 -4.70 -36.61 13.11
CA PHE A 316 -3.42 -37.01 12.52
C PHE A 316 -2.29 -36.42 13.36
N THR A 317 -1.26 -37.22 13.64
CA THR A 317 -0.06 -36.77 14.37
C THR A 317 1.15 -36.94 13.47
N ILE A 318 1.93 -35.86 13.27
CA ILE A 318 3.02 -35.78 12.31
C ILE A 318 4.33 -35.62 13.07
N TYR A 319 5.27 -36.55 12.85
CA TYR A 319 6.52 -36.67 13.62
C TYR A 319 7.81 -36.33 12.83
N ASP A 320 7.81 -36.27 11.49
CA ASP A 320 8.97 -35.80 10.71
C ASP A 320 8.51 -35.17 9.40
N LEU A 321 9.01 -33.97 9.09
CA LEU A 321 8.73 -33.23 7.84
C LEU A 321 9.61 -33.67 6.66
N ARG A 322 10.60 -34.55 6.87
CA ARG A 322 11.60 -34.92 5.83
C ARG A 322 11.19 -36.07 4.93
N PHE A 323 10.05 -36.70 5.16
CA PHE A 323 9.57 -37.79 4.31
C PHE A 323 8.10 -37.60 3.97
N THR A 324 7.87 -37.46 2.65
CA THR A 324 6.60 -37.43 1.92
C THR A 324 5.96 -36.04 1.75
N ASN A 325 5.74 -35.70 0.48
CA ASN A 325 5.05 -34.49 -0.01
C ASN A 325 3.88 -34.10 0.90
N HIS A 326 3.83 -32.83 1.31
CA HIS A 326 3.08 -32.20 2.41
C HIS A 326 1.54 -32.35 2.42
N GLU A 327 0.99 -33.51 2.09
CA GLU A 327 -0.44 -33.75 1.94
C GLU A 327 -0.93 -34.77 2.98
N ILE A 328 -1.79 -34.34 3.89
CA ILE A 328 -2.59 -35.25 4.72
C ILE A 328 -3.91 -35.50 4.01
N VAL A 329 -4.12 -36.73 3.57
CA VAL A 329 -5.35 -37.13 2.90
C VAL A 329 -6.38 -37.59 3.94
N TRP A 330 -7.56 -36.98 3.93
CA TRP A 330 -8.71 -37.40 4.71
C TRP A 330 -9.83 -37.93 3.83
N ASP A 331 -10.35 -39.10 4.17
CA ASP A 331 -11.38 -39.83 3.43
C ASP A 331 -12.80 -39.70 4.02
N GLY A 332 -12.99 -38.74 4.94
CA GLY A 332 -14.27 -38.53 5.60
C GLY A 332 -14.64 -39.62 6.62
N ARG A 333 -13.68 -40.41 7.11
CA ARG A 333 -13.87 -41.34 8.23
C ARG A 333 -13.36 -40.78 9.56
N ASP A 334 -13.93 -41.25 10.65
CA ASP A 334 -13.48 -40.94 12.00
C ASP A 334 -12.23 -41.75 12.41
N ASN A 335 -11.78 -41.60 13.66
CA ASN A 335 -10.64 -42.35 14.23
C ASN A 335 -10.88 -43.87 14.30
N ASN A 336 -12.14 -44.32 14.34
CA ASN A 336 -12.53 -45.72 14.36
C ASN A 336 -12.74 -46.31 12.95
N GLY A 337 -12.51 -45.51 11.91
CA GLY A 337 -12.74 -45.92 10.52
C GLY A 337 -14.21 -45.88 10.09
N VAL A 338 -15.09 -45.28 10.91
CA VAL A 338 -16.51 -45.13 10.59
C VAL A 338 -16.69 -43.96 9.65
N LEU A 339 -17.49 -44.17 8.62
CA LEU A 339 -17.77 -43.19 7.59
C LEU A 339 -18.72 -42.09 8.13
N LEU A 340 -18.29 -40.83 8.17
CA LEU A 340 -19.03 -39.71 8.77
C LEU A 340 -20.08 -39.13 7.82
N PRO A 341 -21.25 -38.62 8.24
CA PRO A 341 -22.28 -38.11 7.31
C PRO A 341 -21.80 -36.94 6.42
N ALA A 342 -22.49 -36.72 5.29
CA ALA A 342 -22.31 -35.49 4.51
C ALA A 342 -22.62 -34.27 5.38
N GLY A 343 -21.83 -33.21 5.24
CA GLY A 343 -21.94 -32.05 6.12
C GLY A 343 -20.66 -31.25 6.24
N VAL A 344 -20.71 -30.26 7.13
CA VAL A 344 -19.60 -29.35 7.43
C VAL A 344 -18.81 -29.87 8.62
N TYR A 345 -17.49 -29.85 8.49
CA TYR A 345 -16.51 -30.18 9.52
C TYR A 345 -15.49 -29.06 9.62
N PHE A 346 -14.76 -28.99 10.73
CA PHE A 346 -13.70 -28.02 10.94
C PHE A 346 -12.40 -28.73 11.22
N TYR A 347 -11.31 -28.31 10.58
CA TYR A 347 -9.98 -28.77 10.95
C TYR A 347 -9.25 -27.73 11.79
N ARG A 348 -8.32 -28.21 12.61
CA ARG A 348 -7.34 -27.42 13.37
C ARG A 348 -5.97 -28.06 13.18
N TRP A 349 -5.04 -27.34 12.57
CA TRP A 349 -3.65 -27.72 12.41
C TRP A 349 -2.79 -26.97 13.43
N LYS A 350 -2.23 -27.69 14.39
CA LYS A 350 -1.37 -27.15 15.45
C LYS A 350 0.06 -27.64 15.28
N GLY A 351 1.01 -26.71 15.32
CA GLY A 351 2.45 -26.99 15.40
C GLY A 351 3.15 -26.01 16.32
N GLU A 352 4.49 -26.05 16.32
CA GLU A 352 5.29 -25.11 17.09
C GLU A 352 5.15 -23.70 16.49
N GLY A 353 4.65 -22.75 17.26
CA GLY A 353 4.47 -21.36 16.83
C GLY A 353 3.30 -21.08 15.88
N PHE A 354 2.45 -22.07 15.55
CA PHE A 354 1.25 -21.83 14.72
C PHE A 354 0.04 -22.69 15.11
N ASN A 355 -1.16 -22.14 14.89
CA ASN A 355 -2.45 -22.80 15.07
C ASN A 355 -3.43 -22.28 14.02
N ILE A 356 -3.71 -23.09 12.99
CA ILE A 356 -4.53 -22.71 11.84
C ILE A 356 -5.81 -23.53 11.83
N GLN A 357 -6.93 -22.91 11.49
CA GLN A 357 -8.22 -23.57 11.40
C GLN A 357 -8.92 -23.27 10.08
N GLY A 358 -9.77 -24.19 9.63
CA GLY A 358 -10.57 -24.00 8.43
C GLY A 358 -11.70 -25.00 8.32
N LYS A 359 -12.47 -24.87 7.23
CA LYS A 359 -13.69 -25.64 6.99
C LYS A 359 -13.43 -26.78 6.01
N LEU A 360 -14.06 -27.93 6.23
CA LEU A 360 -14.14 -29.06 5.31
C LEU A 360 -15.62 -29.34 5.01
N MET A 361 -15.94 -29.72 3.77
CA MET A 361 -17.30 -30.07 3.37
C MET A 361 -17.32 -31.43 2.67
N ILE A 362 -18.04 -32.39 3.26
CA ILE A 362 -18.29 -33.70 2.66
C ILE A 362 -19.61 -33.63 1.88
N ILE A 363 -19.56 -33.95 0.60
CA ILE A 363 -20.73 -34.13 -0.28
C ILE A 363 -20.77 -35.60 -0.72
N ARG A 364 -21.82 -36.36 -0.36
CA ARG A 364 -21.92 -37.78 -0.70
C ARG A 364 -23.00 -38.07 -1.71
#